data_AF-A0AAV5UJP0-F1
#
_entry.id   AF-A0AAV5UJP0-F1
#
_cell.length_a   1.000
_cell.length_b   1.000
_cell.length_c   1.000
_cell.angle_alpha   90.00
_cell.angle_beta   90.00
_cell.angle_gamma   90.00
#
_symmetry.space_group_name_H-M   'P 1'
#
loop_
_entity.id
_entity.type
_entity.pdbx_description
1 polymer ?
#
loop_
_entity_poly.entity_id
_entity_poly.type
_entity_poly.pdbx_seq_one_letter_code
_entity_poly.pdbx_strand_id
1 'polypeptide(L)'
;MYNMFIDSAYVKDHPYFIAESQCMVDHFSSTCQTIGEGECSSGRRTFVDDASDVEGMRQAHDLLTHRFSVGQLASLAFPDLPYTLEQIFFYAFASLECVSNDYSDDRQNGSRSPPSVRVNGVLSQMPEFTRAFNCFDGEPMSAPDQSVCYLFGENAIANQNSSLNDGNSSTTRGPRFRSNRMSVRDLDVLIDRLE
;
A
#
# COMPACT_ATOMS: atom_id res chain seq x y z
N MET A 1 9.75 17.45 14.34
CA MET A 1 10.53 16.80 13.27
C MET A 1 10.30 15.32 13.46
N TYR A 2 9.32 14.75 12.76
CA TYR A 2 9.02 13.32 12.88
C TYR A 2 10.22 12.56 12.29
N ASN A 3 10.96 11.85 13.15
CA ASN A 3 11.91 10.84 12.71
C ASN A 3 11.06 9.72 12.09
N MET A 4 10.85 9.82 10.78
CA MET A 4 10.19 8.82 9.98
C MET A 4 10.94 7.49 10.18
N PHE A 5 10.20 6.38 10.30
CA PHE A 5 10.74 5.01 10.48
C PHE A 5 11.74 4.57 9.39
N ILE A 6 12.02 5.41 8.39
CA ILE A 6 12.91 5.13 7.28
C ILE A 6 13.91 6.28 7.04
N ASP A 7 14.73 6.58 8.05
CA ASP A 7 15.88 7.48 7.92
C ASP A 7 17.10 6.76 7.32
N SER A 8 16.90 6.04 6.20
CA SER A 8 17.97 5.29 5.52
C SER A 8 18.41 5.99 4.23
N ALA A 9 19.67 5.82 3.85
CA ALA A 9 20.20 6.32 2.57
C ALA A 9 19.41 5.75 1.36
N TYR A 10 18.85 4.54 1.51
CA TYR A 10 17.95 3.96 0.52
C TYR A 10 16.70 4.83 0.32
N VAL A 11 16.03 5.27 1.38
CA VAL A 11 14.83 6.10 1.23
C VAL A 11 15.12 7.50 0.72
N LYS A 12 16.29 8.06 1.06
CA LYS A 12 16.64 9.42 0.67
C LYS A 12 17.10 9.54 -0.78
N ASP A 13 17.87 8.58 -1.26
CA ASP A 13 18.64 8.75 -2.50
C ASP A 13 18.29 7.70 -3.58
N HIS A 14 17.43 6.72 -3.29
CA HIS A 14 17.12 5.67 -4.25
C HIS A 14 16.07 6.14 -5.27
N PRO A 15 16.41 6.27 -6.56
CA PRO A 15 15.53 6.90 -7.57
C PRO A 15 14.21 6.15 -7.74
N TYR A 16 14.22 4.82 -7.62
CA TYR A 16 12.99 4.03 -7.64
C TYR A 16 12.09 4.34 -6.43
N PHE A 17 12.65 4.40 -5.21
CA PHE A 17 11.86 4.67 -4.01
C PHE A 17 11.25 6.07 -4.09
N ILE A 18 12.00 7.05 -4.59
CA ILE A 18 11.51 8.42 -4.83
C ILE A 18 10.37 8.42 -5.85
N ALA A 19 10.51 7.71 -6.97
CA ALA A 19 9.49 7.63 -8.00
C ALA A 19 8.19 6.97 -7.50
N GLU A 20 8.30 5.85 -6.80
CA GLU A 20 7.16 5.13 -6.24
C GLU A 20 6.51 5.87 -5.08
N SER A 21 7.30 6.61 -4.29
CA SER A 21 6.76 7.54 -3.28
C SER A 21 5.95 8.65 -3.92
N GLN A 22 6.42 9.20 -5.04
CA GLN A 22 5.69 10.22 -5.77
C GLN A 22 4.42 9.65 -6.43
N CYS A 23 4.48 8.43 -6.97
CA CYS A 23 3.31 7.69 -7.44
C CYS A 23 2.23 7.61 -6.35
N MET A 24 2.61 7.20 -5.12
CA MET A 24 1.68 7.08 -4.00
C MET A 24 1.08 8.44 -3.61
N VAL A 25 1.92 9.49 -3.57
CA VAL A 25 1.46 10.87 -3.29
C VAL A 25 0.42 11.32 -4.32
N ASP A 26 0.70 11.12 -5.60
CA ASP A 26 -0.17 11.54 -6.69
C ASP A 26 -1.50 10.76 -6.68
N HIS A 27 -1.43 9.45 -6.41
CA HIS A 27 -2.61 8.59 -6.27
C HIS A 27 -3.55 9.07 -5.17
N PHE A 28 -3.03 9.33 -3.97
CA PHE A 28 -3.85 9.79 -2.85
C PHE A 28 -4.34 11.24 -3.03
N SER A 29 -3.55 12.10 -3.66
CA SER A 29 -4.02 13.44 -4.06
C SER A 29 -5.17 13.37 -5.07
N SER A 30 -5.08 12.51 -6.09
CA SER A 30 -6.16 12.30 -7.07
C SER A 30 -7.41 11.68 -6.45
N THR A 31 -7.24 10.68 -5.59
CA THR A 31 -8.35 10.05 -4.86
C THR A 31 -9.10 11.07 -4.01
N CYS A 32 -8.37 11.91 -3.29
CA CYS A 32 -8.92 13.01 -2.50
C CYS A 32 -9.70 14.04 -3.33
N GLN A 33 -9.27 14.34 -4.57
CA GLN A 33 -10.02 15.19 -5.48
C GLN A 33 -11.30 14.53 -6.00
N THR A 34 -11.31 13.21 -6.15
CA THR A 34 -12.42 12.48 -6.77
C THR A 34 -13.52 12.14 -5.78
N ILE A 35 -13.16 11.72 -4.57
CA ILE A 35 -14.10 11.17 -3.58
C ILE A 35 -13.98 11.82 -2.18
N GLY A 36 -13.09 12.80 -2.03
CA GLY A 36 -12.97 13.56 -0.79
C GLY A 36 -14.21 14.41 -0.56
N GLU A 37 -14.69 14.45 0.69
CA GLU A 37 -15.79 15.32 1.08
C GLU A 37 -15.25 16.68 1.55
N GLY A 38 -15.76 17.77 0.97
CA GLY A 38 -15.38 19.13 1.36
C GLY A 38 -13.93 19.49 1.02
N GLU A 39 -13.29 20.31 1.84
CA GLU A 39 -11.85 20.58 1.73
C GLU A 39 -11.06 19.33 2.11
N CYS A 40 -10.67 18.55 1.11
CA CYS A 40 -9.85 17.37 1.28
C CYS A 40 -8.37 17.72 1.13
N SER A 41 -7.52 17.14 1.97
CA SER A 41 -6.08 17.30 1.84
C SER A 41 -5.34 15.99 2.14
N SER A 42 -4.95 15.31 1.05
CA SER A 42 -4.18 14.07 1.01
C SER A 42 -3.08 14.17 -0.03
N GLY A 43 -2.05 13.33 0.10
CA GLY A 43 -0.86 13.31 -0.75
C GLY A 43 0.39 13.46 0.08
N ARG A 44 1.26 14.42 -0.25
CA ARG A 44 2.59 14.54 0.37
C ARG A 44 2.58 14.61 1.90
N ARG A 45 1.58 15.27 2.50
CA ARG A 45 1.49 15.43 3.95
C ARG A 45 1.02 14.15 4.67
N THR A 46 0.25 13.31 3.99
CA THR A 46 -0.34 12.07 4.52
C THR A 46 0.41 10.82 4.06
N PHE A 47 1.43 10.99 3.21
CA PHE A 47 2.19 9.93 2.55
C PHE A 47 2.61 8.79 3.49
N VAL A 48 3.12 9.10 4.68
CA VAL A 48 3.61 8.07 5.60
C VAL A 48 2.48 7.13 6.04
N ASP A 49 1.33 7.69 6.40
CA ASP A 49 0.16 6.90 6.81
C ASP A 49 -0.45 6.18 5.62
N ASP A 50 -0.63 6.87 4.48
CA ASP A 50 -1.19 6.31 3.26
C ASP A 50 -0.37 5.12 2.72
N ALA A 51 0.96 5.28 2.67
CA ALA A 51 1.90 4.23 2.25
C ALA A 51 1.89 3.06 3.25
N SER A 52 1.83 3.34 4.55
CA SER A 52 1.79 2.32 5.59
C SER A 52 0.50 1.51 5.52
N ASP A 53 -0.64 2.15 5.25
CA ASP A 53 -1.92 1.46 5.07
C ASP A 53 -1.89 0.52 3.85
N VAL A 54 -1.36 0.98 2.71
CA VAL A 54 -1.22 0.15 1.50
C VAL A 54 -0.34 -1.07 1.75
N GLU A 55 0.87 -0.86 2.27
CA GLU A 55 1.82 -1.95 2.48
C GLU A 55 1.39 -2.88 3.62
N GLY A 56 0.74 -2.36 4.66
CA GLY A 56 0.15 -3.15 5.72
C GLY A 56 -0.96 -4.07 5.21
N MET A 57 -1.85 -3.54 4.36
CA MET A 57 -2.93 -4.32 3.74
C MET A 57 -2.40 -5.40 2.78
N ARG A 58 -1.37 -5.09 1.98
CA ARG A 58 -0.70 -6.07 1.12
C ARG A 58 -0.09 -7.21 1.92
N GLN A 59 0.63 -6.90 3.00
CA GLN A 59 1.24 -7.91 3.87
C GLN A 59 0.18 -8.74 4.60
N ALA A 60 -0.89 -8.13 5.10
CA ALA A 60 -1.99 -8.83 5.74
C ALA A 60 -2.71 -9.78 4.78
N HIS A 61 -2.90 -9.38 3.51
CA HIS A 61 -3.46 -10.25 2.48
C HIS A 61 -2.49 -11.38 2.10
N ASP A 62 -1.19 -11.11 1.99
CA ASP A 62 -0.17 -12.14 1.76
C ASP A 62 -0.23 -13.22 2.87
N LEU A 63 -0.32 -12.81 4.14
CA LEU A 63 -0.51 -13.75 5.26
C LEU A 63 -1.80 -14.55 5.16
N LEU A 64 -2.90 -13.91 4.77
CA LEU A 64 -4.19 -14.56 4.60
C LEU A 64 -4.10 -15.68 3.54
N THR A 65 -3.48 -15.39 2.39
CA THR A 65 -3.32 -16.36 1.30
C THR A 65 -2.33 -17.48 1.60
N HIS A 66 -1.34 -17.24 2.47
CA HIS A 66 -0.49 -18.30 3.01
C HIS A 66 -1.24 -19.20 4.00
N ARG A 67 -2.20 -18.65 4.75
CA ARG A 67 -2.93 -19.36 5.79
C ARG A 67 -4.09 -20.19 5.27
N PHE A 68 -4.74 -19.75 4.19
CA PHE A 68 -5.95 -20.35 3.64
C PHE A 68 -5.75 -20.78 2.19
N SER A 69 -6.30 -21.93 1.83
CA SER A 69 -6.35 -22.37 0.43
C SER A 69 -7.28 -21.49 -0.41
N VAL A 70 -7.08 -21.50 -1.73
CA VAL A 70 -7.96 -20.81 -2.70
C VAL A 70 -9.43 -21.17 -2.50
N GLY A 71 -9.74 -22.45 -2.24
CA GLY A 71 -11.11 -22.90 -1.99
C GLY A 71 -11.71 -22.35 -0.69
N GLN A 72 -10.90 -22.15 0.36
CA GLN A 72 -11.36 -21.52 1.59
C GLN A 72 -11.55 -20.01 1.42
N LEU A 73 -10.65 -19.34 0.71
CA LEU A 73 -10.79 -17.92 0.39
C LEU A 73 -12.05 -17.62 -0.43
N ALA A 74 -12.38 -18.51 -1.37
CA ALA A 74 -13.58 -18.40 -2.21
C ALA A 74 -14.86 -18.88 -1.50
N SER A 75 -14.77 -19.52 -0.33
CA SER A 75 -15.95 -19.97 0.42
C SER A 75 -16.63 -18.80 1.12
N LEU A 76 -17.95 -18.89 1.30
CA LEU A 76 -18.70 -17.90 2.08
C LEU A 76 -18.17 -17.85 3.50
N ALA A 77 -17.84 -16.64 3.97
CA ALA A 77 -17.32 -16.44 5.31
C ALA A 77 -18.37 -16.74 6.39
N PHE A 78 -19.63 -16.41 6.08
CA PHE A 78 -20.77 -16.59 6.96
C PHE A 78 -21.96 -17.18 6.18
N PRO A 79 -22.80 -18.03 6.79
CA PRO A 79 -23.93 -18.65 6.10
C PRO A 79 -24.93 -17.65 5.52
N ASP A 80 -25.12 -16.52 6.19
CA ASP A 80 -26.17 -15.54 5.89
C ASP A 80 -25.65 -14.30 5.13
N LEU A 81 -24.36 -14.26 4.77
CA LEU A 81 -23.77 -13.16 4.01
C LEU A 81 -23.24 -13.66 2.65
N PRO A 82 -23.61 -13.02 1.54
CA PRO A 82 -23.21 -13.46 0.20
C PRO A 82 -21.79 -13.00 -0.16
N TYR A 83 -20.85 -13.06 0.79
CA TYR A 83 -19.47 -12.62 0.61
C TYR A 83 -18.48 -13.72 0.97
N THR A 84 -17.45 -13.87 0.13
CA THR A 84 -16.37 -14.83 0.36
C THR A 84 -15.49 -14.40 1.53
N LEU A 85 -14.70 -15.32 2.07
CA LEU A 85 -13.70 -15.02 3.11
C LEU A 85 -12.72 -13.93 2.65
N GLU A 86 -12.30 -13.97 1.38
CA GLU A 86 -11.42 -12.93 0.81
C GLU A 86 -12.13 -11.58 0.67
N GLN A 87 -13.40 -11.53 0.27
CA GLN A 87 -14.15 -10.28 0.23
C GLN A 87 -14.37 -9.69 1.62
N ILE A 88 -14.66 -10.54 2.62
CA ILE A 88 -14.80 -10.12 4.02
C ILE A 88 -13.51 -9.52 4.58
N PHE A 89 -12.34 -10.00 4.17
CA PHE A 89 -11.07 -9.39 4.55
C PHE A 89 -11.01 -7.90 4.15
N PHE A 90 -11.40 -7.57 2.92
CA PHE A 90 -11.43 -6.17 2.47
C PHE A 90 -12.54 -5.35 3.15
N TYR A 91 -13.72 -5.94 3.36
CA TYR A 91 -14.78 -5.29 4.14
C TYR A 91 -14.37 -5.00 5.58
N ALA A 92 -13.60 -5.89 6.22
CA ALA A 92 -13.10 -5.69 7.57
C ALA A 92 -12.21 -4.44 7.63
N PHE A 93 -11.28 -4.28 6.68
CA PHE A 93 -10.47 -3.06 6.58
C PHE A 93 -11.34 -1.81 6.39
N ALA A 94 -12.28 -1.83 5.43
CA ALA A 94 -13.16 -0.69 5.19
C ALA A 94 -14.00 -0.32 6.42
N SER A 95 -14.41 -1.32 7.21
CA SER A 95 -15.20 -1.12 8.42
C SER A 95 -14.43 -0.42 9.55
N LEU A 96 -13.10 -0.54 9.60
CA LEU A 96 -12.26 0.15 10.58
C LEU A 96 -12.26 1.67 10.37
N GLU A 97 -12.50 2.10 9.14
CA GLU A 97 -12.53 3.51 8.74
C GLU A 97 -13.95 4.09 8.74
N CYS A 98 -14.97 3.29 9.08
CA CYS A 98 -16.34 3.78 9.23
C CYS A 98 -16.44 4.69 10.46
N VAL A 99 -16.50 5.99 10.23
CA VAL A 99 -16.70 7.01 11.27
C VAL A 99 -17.92 7.89 10.98
N SER A 100 -18.48 8.52 12.01
CA SER A 100 -19.56 9.48 11.84
C SER A 100 -19.05 10.81 11.24
N ASN A 101 -19.93 11.56 10.58
CA ASN A 101 -19.58 12.82 9.93
C ASN A 101 -19.07 13.92 10.87
N ASP A 102 -19.28 13.76 12.18
CA ASP A 102 -18.79 14.65 13.26
C ASP A 102 -17.31 14.43 13.61
N TYR A 103 -16.60 13.53 12.91
CA TYR A 103 -15.15 13.34 13.05
C TYR A 103 -14.40 14.59 12.53
N SER A 104 -14.32 15.60 13.39
CA SER A 104 -13.74 16.92 13.09
C SER A 104 -12.26 17.02 13.47
N ASP A 105 -11.76 16.17 14.37
CA ASP A 105 -10.40 16.26 14.91
C ASP A 105 -9.30 15.84 13.91
N ASP A 106 -9.49 14.74 13.17
CA ASP A 106 -8.50 14.30 12.17
C ASP A 106 -8.50 15.16 10.90
N ARG A 107 -9.68 15.66 10.50
CA ARG A 107 -9.82 16.58 9.37
C ARG A 107 -9.01 17.87 9.59
N GLN A 108 -8.96 18.35 10.84
CA GLN A 108 -8.33 19.64 11.17
C GLN A 108 -6.83 19.55 11.39
N ASN A 109 -6.31 18.46 11.97
CA ASN A 109 -4.86 18.31 12.18
C ASN A 109 -4.10 17.90 10.91
N GLY A 110 -4.80 17.38 9.89
CA GLY A 110 -4.24 17.12 8.58
C GLY A 110 -3.12 16.06 8.52
N SER A 111 -2.96 15.29 9.60
CA SER A 111 -1.95 14.25 9.71
C SER A 111 -2.31 13.00 8.89
N ARG A 112 -3.61 12.73 8.71
CA ARG A 112 -4.13 11.54 8.03
C ARG A 112 -5.10 11.91 6.93
N SER A 113 -5.17 11.08 5.90
CA SER A 113 -6.17 11.20 4.83
C SER A 113 -7.58 11.00 5.40
N PRO A 114 -8.62 11.64 4.82
CA PRO A 114 -10.00 11.38 5.22
C PRO A 114 -10.34 9.88 5.11
N PRO A 115 -11.19 9.33 5.98
CA PRO A 115 -11.46 7.87 6.00
C PRO A 115 -11.94 7.30 4.66
N SER A 116 -12.83 7.99 3.95
CA SER A 116 -13.26 7.57 2.61
C SER A 116 -12.10 7.51 1.60
N VAL A 117 -11.18 8.48 1.67
CA VAL A 117 -9.97 8.53 0.84
C VAL A 117 -9.01 7.41 1.21
N ARG A 118 -8.84 7.10 2.50
CA ARG A 118 -8.00 5.98 2.97
C ARG A 118 -8.49 4.65 2.44
N VAL A 119 -9.78 4.34 2.63
CA VAL A 119 -10.34 3.06 2.17
C VAL A 119 -10.17 2.90 0.66
N ASN A 120 -10.62 3.88 -0.11
CA ASN A 120 -10.61 3.74 -1.57
C ASN A 120 -9.19 3.87 -2.15
N GLY A 121 -8.36 4.75 -1.59
CA GLY A 121 -6.96 4.92 -2.01
C GLY A 121 -6.16 3.64 -1.79
N VAL A 122 -6.36 2.96 -0.66
CA VAL A 122 -5.69 1.69 -0.36
C VAL A 122 -6.21 0.55 -1.23
N LEU A 123 -7.52 0.36 -1.30
CA LEU A 123 -8.11 -0.77 -2.01
C LEU A 123 -7.90 -0.68 -3.54
N SER A 124 -7.86 0.53 -4.11
CA SER A 124 -7.50 0.77 -5.52
C SER A 124 -6.01 0.60 -5.82
N GLN A 125 -5.17 0.35 -4.82
CA GLN A 125 -3.76 -0.04 -4.98
C GLN A 125 -3.54 -1.55 -4.82
N MET A 126 -4.62 -2.34 -4.77
CA MET A 126 -4.57 -3.79 -4.60
C MET A 126 -5.25 -4.51 -5.77
N PRO A 127 -4.49 -5.06 -6.73
CA PRO A 127 -5.04 -5.95 -7.77
C PRO A 127 -5.81 -7.15 -7.21
N GLU A 128 -5.47 -7.58 -5.99
CA GLU A 128 -6.19 -8.59 -5.22
C GLU A 128 -7.65 -8.18 -4.97
N PHE A 129 -7.88 -6.92 -4.60
CA PHE A 129 -9.23 -6.38 -4.39
C PHE A 129 -10.00 -6.37 -5.71
N THR A 130 -9.39 -5.88 -6.80
CA THR A 130 -9.97 -5.88 -8.15
C THR A 130 -10.43 -7.29 -8.55
N ARG A 131 -9.60 -8.33 -8.29
CA ARG A 131 -9.98 -9.73 -8.56
C ARG A 131 -11.07 -10.25 -7.63
N ALA A 132 -10.97 -10.01 -6.33
CA ALA A 132 -11.93 -10.51 -5.34
C ALA A 132 -13.35 -9.96 -5.56
N PHE A 133 -13.46 -8.73 -6.08
CA PHE A 133 -14.74 -8.09 -6.39
C PHE A 133 -15.12 -8.13 -7.87
N ASN A 134 -14.29 -8.75 -8.73
CA ASN A 134 -14.47 -8.78 -10.18
C ASN A 134 -14.69 -7.39 -10.80
N CYS A 135 -13.93 -6.39 -10.36
CA CYS A 135 -13.99 -5.05 -10.94
C CYS A 135 -13.54 -5.10 -12.40
N PHE A 136 -14.25 -4.38 -13.28
CA PHE A 136 -13.92 -4.30 -14.70
C PHE A 136 -12.83 -3.26 -14.97
N ASP A 137 -12.07 -3.46 -16.04
CA ASP A 137 -11.05 -2.49 -16.47
C ASP A 137 -11.67 -1.11 -16.73
N GLY A 138 -11.07 -0.08 -16.15
CA GLY A 138 -11.53 1.30 -16.27
C GLY A 138 -12.58 1.70 -15.22
N GLU A 139 -13.03 0.79 -14.36
CA GLU A 139 -13.80 1.17 -13.18
C GLU A 139 -12.92 1.93 -12.18
N PRO A 140 -13.48 2.88 -11.40
CA PRO A 140 -12.71 3.72 -10.48
C PRO A 140 -11.88 2.94 -9.44
N MET A 141 -12.33 1.74 -9.07
CA MET A 141 -11.68 0.87 -8.09
C MET A 141 -10.85 -0.26 -8.72
N SER A 142 -10.73 -0.25 -10.05
CA SER A 142 -9.85 -1.18 -10.76
C SER A 142 -8.40 -0.72 -10.61
N ALA A 143 -7.53 -1.67 -10.27
CA ALA A 143 -6.10 -1.46 -10.09
C ALA A 143 -5.33 -2.23 -11.18
N PRO A 144 -5.38 -1.80 -12.45
CA PRO A 144 -4.53 -2.40 -13.47
C PRO A 144 -3.06 -2.24 -13.07
N ASP A 145 -2.21 -3.22 -13.39
CA ASP A 145 -0.81 -3.26 -12.91
C ASP A 145 -0.01 -1.97 -13.15
N GLN A 146 -0.39 -1.16 -14.16
CA GLN A 146 0.26 0.11 -14.50
C GLN A 146 -0.11 1.28 -13.58
N SER A 147 -1.19 1.19 -12.81
CA SER A 147 -1.64 2.24 -11.88
C SER A 147 -1.29 1.95 -10.42
N VAL A 148 -0.57 0.86 -10.16
CA VAL A 148 -0.21 0.41 -8.83
C VAL A 148 1.21 0.83 -8.48
N CYS A 149 1.35 1.54 -7.36
CA CYS A 149 2.62 1.98 -6.81
C CYS A 149 3.20 0.89 -5.89
N TYR A 150 4.47 0.55 -6.07
CA TYR A 150 5.19 -0.47 -5.31
C TYR A 150 6.47 0.11 -4.70
N LEU A 151 6.39 0.54 -3.44
CA LEU A 151 7.53 1.14 -2.71
C LEU A 151 8.70 0.16 -2.52
N PHE A 152 8.43 -1.14 -2.58
CA PHE A 152 9.36 -2.22 -2.35
C PHE A 152 9.23 -3.26 -3.46
N GLY A 153 10.26 -4.10 -3.64
CA GLY A 153 10.18 -5.23 -4.56
C GLY A 153 11.34 -5.39 -5.54
N GLU A 154 11.24 -6.37 -6.45
CA GLU A 154 12.28 -6.68 -7.45
C GLU A 154 12.61 -5.51 -8.37
N ASN A 155 11.60 -4.75 -8.78
CA ASN A 155 11.80 -3.52 -9.57
C ASN A 155 12.58 -2.45 -8.79
N ALA A 156 12.51 -2.45 -7.46
CA ALA A 156 13.35 -1.60 -6.62
C ALA A 156 14.83 -2.01 -6.68
N ILE A 157 15.12 -3.28 -6.98
CA ILE A 157 16.49 -3.81 -7.08
C ILE A 157 17.03 -3.65 -8.51
N ALA A 158 16.18 -3.81 -9.53
CA ALA A 158 16.59 -3.73 -10.93
C ALA A 158 17.22 -2.37 -11.28
N ASN A 159 16.75 -1.29 -10.65
CA ASN A 159 17.31 0.06 -10.82
C ASN A 159 18.62 0.33 -10.04
N GLN A 160 19.09 -0.62 -9.21
CA GLN A 160 20.45 -0.56 -8.64
C GLN A 160 21.51 -0.97 -9.66
N ASN A 161 21.19 -1.93 -10.54
CA ASN A 161 22.15 -2.43 -11.53
C ASN A 161 22.39 -1.45 -12.69
N SER A 162 21.51 -0.48 -12.90
CA SER A 162 21.70 0.61 -13.88
C SER A 162 22.46 1.82 -13.32
N SER A 163 22.58 1.92 -11.99
CA SER A 163 23.22 3.05 -11.29
C SER A 163 24.60 2.71 -10.71
N LEU A 164 24.97 1.43 -10.64
CA LEU A 164 26.24 0.94 -10.07
C LEU A 164 27.29 0.62 -11.15
N ASN A 165 27.58 1.60 -12.01
CA ASN A 165 28.76 1.57 -12.89
C ASN A 165 29.85 2.58 -12.47
N ASP A 166 29.79 3.12 -11.26
CA ASP A 166 30.88 3.91 -10.69
C ASP A 166 31.74 3.04 -9.77
N GLY A 167 32.99 2.86 -10.21
CA GLY A 167 33.96 2.01 -9.55
C GLY A 167 34.27 2.48 -8.12
N ASN A 168 34.26 1.49 -7.24
CA ASN A 168 34.98 1.38 -5.97
C ASN A 168 34.14 1.56 -4.66
N SER A 169 34.15 0.44 -3.92
CA SER A 169 34.06 0.31 -2.46
C SER A 169 32.68 0.20 -1.78
N SER A 170 32.56 -0.88 -0.99
CA SER A 170 31.55 -1.18 0.03
C SER A 170 30.10 -1.39 -0.44
N THR A 171 29.86 -2.53 -1.10
CA THR A 171 28.51 -3.05 -1.36
C THR A 171 27.81 -3.49 -0.06
N THR A 172 27.11 -2.58 0.61
CA THR A 172 25.91 -2.96 1.35
C THR A 172 24.83 -3.26 0.31
N ARG A 173 24.75 -4.52 -0.13
CA ARG A 173 23.68 -4.95 -1.04
C ARG A 173 22.34 -4.67 -0.37
N GLY A 174 21.49 -3.88 -1.02
CA GLY A 174 20.11 -3.63 -0.56
C GLY A 174 19.32 -4.93 -0.35
N PRO A 175 18.15 -4.85 0.31
CA PRO A 175 17.26 -5.99 0.52
C PRO A 175 16.90 -6.67 -0.81
N ARG A 176 16.95 -8.01 -0.85
CA ARG A 176 16.55 -8.81 -2.00
C ARG A 176 15.11 -9.30 -1.85
N PHE A 177 14.20 -8.54 -2.42
CA PHE A 177 12.82 -8.94 -2.69
C PHE A 177 12.74 -9.97 -3.82
N ARG A 178 11.75 -10.88 -3.74
CA ARG A 178 11.47 -11.93 -4.75
C ARG A 178 10.22 -11.66 -5.60
N SER A 179 9.64 -10.48 -5.43
CA SER A 179 8.41 -10.02 -6.04
C SER A 179 8.41 -8.50 -6.04
N ASN A 180 7.56 -7.86 -6.85
CA ASN A 180 7.29 -6.42 -6.78
C ASN A 180 6.47 -6.01 -5.55
N ARG A 181 6.25 -6.93 -4.61
CA ARG A 181 5.51 -6.72 -3.37
C ARG A 181 6.39 -7.11 -2.20
N MET A 182 6.31 -6.36 -1.10
CA MET A 182 6.91 -6.79 0.15
C MET A 182 6.11 -8.01 0.66
N SER A 183 6.74 -9.18 0.66
CA SER A 183 6.20 -10.35 1.37
C SER A 183 6.58 -10.28 2.85
N VAL A 184 5.90 -11.07 3.68
CA VAL A 184 6.25 -11.20 5.10
C VAL A 184 7.71 -11.64 5.29
N ARG A 185 8.21 -12.50 4.40
CA ARG A 185 9.60 -12.94 4.41
C ARG A 185 10.58 -11.82 4.07
N ASP A 186 10.17 -10.87 3.24
CA ASP A 186 10.99 -9.71 2.91
C ASP A 186 11.01 -8.71 4.07
N LEU A 187 9.92 -8.61 4.84
CA LEU A 187 9.87 -7.84 6.07
C LEU A 187 10.83 -8.40 7.13
N ASP A 188 10.87 -9.72 7.33
CA ASP A 188 11.82 -10.36 8.26
C ASP A 188 13.28 -10.00 7.88
N VAL A 189 13.61 -10.03 6.58
CA VAL A 189 14.93 -9.64 6.07
C VAL A 189 15.24 -8.16 6.29
N LEU A 190 14.22 -7.28 6.23
CA LEU A 190 14.37 -5.86 6.54
C LEU A 190 14.60 -5.65 8.04
N ILE A 191 13.82 -6.30 8.91
CA ILE A 191 13.93 -6.19 10.37
C ILE A 191 15.30 -6.68 10.84
N ASP A 192 15.75 -7.86 10.40
CA ASP A 192 17.05 -8.45 10.76
C ASP A 192 18.27 -7.61 10.36
N ARG A 193 18.09 -6.63 9.46
CA ARG A 193 19.16 -5.73 8.99
C ARG A 193 19.12 -4.34 9.62
N LEU A 194 18.06 -4.04 10.36
CA LEU A 194 17.88 -2.78 11.09
C LEU A 194 18.37 -2.87 12.55
N GLU A 195 18.61 -4.08 13.05
CA GLU A 195 19.31 -4.39 14.32
C GLU A 195 20.82 -4.58 14.13
#